data_AF-A0A0B1SZB2-F1
#
_entry.id   AF-A0A0B1SZB2-F1
#
_cell.length_a   1.000
_cell.length_b   1.000
_cell.length_c   1.000
_cell.angle_alpha   90.00
_cell.angle_beta   90.00
_cell.angle_gamma   90.00
#
_symmetry.space_group_name_H-M   'P 1'
#
loop_
_entity.id
_entity.type
_entity.pdbx_description
1 polymer ?
#
loop_
_entity_poly.entity_id
_entity_poly.type
_entity_poly.pdbx_seq_one_letter_code
_entity_poly.pdbx_strand_id
1 'polypeptide(L)'
;MVCLACVALWATIGLIVYKFFFSNKNGKKEVQKKDWKKDTVYLYQFPRSKYVPNVSPFCLKVETFLKANKIPYEVCSLVMGRSQYGLLPFVELNGEHIADSQIIINRLSKHFDVKALSSPKDEAIARAVDRMVDTHTFL
;
A
#
# COMPACT_ATOMS: atom_id res chain seq x y z
N MET A 1 41.70 -17.76 30.93
CA MET A 1 40.43 -17.61 31.68
C MET A 1 39.67 -16.43 31.07
N VAL A 2 38.69 -16.67 30.21
CA VAL A 2 37.85 -15.58 29.69
C VAL A 2 36.93 -15.15 30.82
N CYS A 3 37.05 -13.90 31.26
CA CYS A 3 36.26 -13.34 32.36
C CYS A 3 34.77 -13.40 32.00
N LEU A 4 33.92 -13.88 32.92
CA LEU A 4 32.46 -13.97 32.72
C LEU A 4 31.86 -12.63 32.24
N ALA A 5 32.44 -11.50 32.66
CA ALA A 5 32.02 -10.17 32.26
C ALA A 5 32.18 -9.90 30.75
N CYS A 6 33.23 -10.44 30.11
CA CYS A 6 33.47 -10.24 28.68
C CYS A 6 32.45 -11.02 27.83
N VAL A 7 32.06 -12.23 28.25
CA VAL A 7 31.05 -13.03 27.54
C VAL A 7 29.67 -12.36 27.62
N ALA A 8 29.33 -11.78 28.77
CA ALA A 8 28.07 -11.04 28.95
C ALA A 8 27.99 -9.78 28.06
N LEU A 9 29.10 -9.07 27.87
CA LEU A 9 29.18 -7.91 26.98
C LEU A 9 28.95 -8.29 25.51
N TRP A 10 29.59 -9.35 25.02
CA TRP A 10 29.38 -9.80 23.64
C TRP A 10 27.96 -10.36 23.41
N ALA A 11 27.39 -11.06 24.39
CA ALA A 11 26.01 -11.56 24.31
C ALA A 11 24.98 -10.41 24.29
N THR A 12 25.18 -9.36 25.08
CA THR A 12 24.28 -8.19 25.10
C THR A 12 24.38 -7.37 23.83
N ILE A 13 25.59 -7.12 23.33
CA ILE A 13 25.80 -6.47 22.02
C ILE A 13 25.16 -7.31 20.91
N GLY A 14 25.38 -8.63 20.91
CA GLY A 14 24.77 -9.56 19.95
C GLY A 14 23.24 -9.54 20.00
N LEU A 15 22.63 -9.50 21.19
CA LEU A 15 21.18 -9.36 21.37
C LEU A 15 20.63 -8.01 20.90
N ILE A 16 21.37 -6.93 21.12
CA ILE A 16 21.01 -5.58 20.64
C ILE A 16 21.07 -5.53 19.12
N VAL A 17 22.14 -6.05 18.52
CA VAL A 17 22.29 -6.14 17.05
C VAL A 17 21.22 -7.06 16.46
N TYR A 18 20.95 -8.21 17.09
CA TYR A 18 19.90 -9.12 16.67
C TYR A 18 18.52 -8.46 16.76
N LYS A 19 18.19 -7.78 17.87
CA LYS A 19 16.93 -7.01 17.94
C LYS A 19 16.93 -5.86 16.94
N PHE A 20 18.03 -5.17 16.68
CA PHE A 20 18.04 -4.07 15.72
C PHE A 20 17.80 -4.55 14.29
N PHE A 21 18.40 -5.68 13.89
CA PHE A 21 18.26 -6.25 12.55
C PHE A 21 17.00 -7.13 12.37
N PHE A 22 16.61 -7.87 13.40
CA PHE A 22 15.51 -8.85 13.37
C PHE A 22 14.28 -8.44 14.19
N SER A 23 14.24 -7.25 14.80
CA SER A 23 12.98 -6.71 15.36
C SER A 23 12.04 -6.41 14.20
N ASN A 24 11.26 -7.42 13.90
CA ASN A 24 10.20 -7.44 12.92
C ASN A 24 9.28 -6.23 13.11
N LYS A 25 9.36 -5.24 12.21
CA LYS A 25 8.47 -4.08 12.19
C LYS A 25 7.10 -4.47 11.61
N ASN A 26 6.48 -5.52 12.15
CA ASN A 26 5.11 -5.93 11.83
C ASN A 26 4.07 -5.08 12.57
N GLY A 27 4.34 -3.78 12.73
CA GLY A 27 3.36 -2.83 13.26
C GLY A 27 2.46 -2.37 12.12
N LYS A 28 1.14 -2.56 12.26
CA LYS A 28 0.17 -1.91 11.39
C LYS A 28 0.44 -0.41 11.44
N LYS A 29 0.65 0.21 10.28
CA LYS A 29 0.93 1.65 10.22
C LYS A 29 -0.32 2.42 10.67
N GLU A 30 -0.12 3.36 11.59
CA GLU A 30 -1.21 4.25 12.00
C GLU A 30 -1.72 5.08 10.83
N VAL A 31 -3.03 5.34 10.85
CA VAL A 31 -3.75 6.14 9.88
C VAL A 31 -3.35 7.61 10.01
N GLN A 32 -3.07 8.27 8.89
CA GLN A 32 -2.67 9.67 8.85
C GLN A 32 -3.88 10.60 9.01
N LYS A 33 -5.03 10.26 8.43
CA LYS A 33 -6.28 11.02 8.58
C LYS A 33 -7.03 10.58 9.84
N LYS A 34 -7.04 11.41 10.90
CA LYS A 34 -7.75 11.09 12.16
C LYS A 34 -9.24 11.40 12.11
N ASP A 35 -9.63 12.42 11.35
CA ASP A 35 -10.98 12.94 11.17
C ASP A 35 -11.65 12.38 9.90
N TRP A 36 -11.55 11.07 9.69
CA TRP A 36 -12.07 10.44 8.49
C TRP A 36 -13.60 10.33 8.51
N LYS A 37 -14.21 10.56 7.35
CA LYS A 37 -15.62 10.26 7.05
C LYS A 37 -15.80 8.78 6.71
N LYS A 38 -16.87 8.18 7.23
CA LYS A 38 -17.24 6.79 6.94
C LYS A 38 -17.44 6.58 5.44
N ASP A 39 -16.93 5.46 4.94
CA ASP A 39 -17.04 5.01 3.55
C ASP A 39 -16.48 5.99 2.51
N THR A 40 -15.57 6.87 2.92
CA THR A 40 -14.77 7.72 2.03
C THR A 40 -13.34 7.20 1.98
N VAL A 41 -12.82 6.96 0.78
CA VAL A 41 -11.44 6.49 0.59
C VAL A 41 -10.48 7.67 0.58
N TYR A 42 -9.47 7.66 1.44
CA TYR A 42 -8.39 8.64 1.40
C TYR A 42 -7.22 8.05 0.62
N LEU A 43 -7.04 8.48 -0.62
CA LEU A 43 -6.01 7.98 -1.53
C LEU A 43 -4.72 8.78 -1.37
N TYR A 44 -3.69 8.13 -0.85
CA TYR A 44 -2.36 8.70 -0.73
C TYR A 44 -1.50 8.35 -1.93
N GLN A 45 -1.06 9.38 -2.66
CA GLN A 45 -0.30 9.22 -3.89
C GLN A 45 0.63 10.41 -4.16
N PHE A 46 1.45 10.32 -5.21
CA PHE A 46 2.29 11.43 -5.63
C PHE A 46 1.46 12.67 -6.02
N PRO A 47 2.02 13.89 -5.86
CA PRO A 47 1.36 15.10 -6.35
C PRO A 47 1.14 15.04 -7.86
N ARG A 48 0.04 15.66 -8.32
CA ARG A 48 -0.24 15.79 -9.74
C ARG A 48 0.83 16.65 -10.40
N SER A 49 1.14 16.34 -11.65
CA SER A 49 1.95 17.21 -12.50
C SER A 49 1.05 18.01 -13.45
N LYS A 50 1.62 18.99 -14.15
CA LYS A 50 0.91 19.78 -15.17
C LYS A 50 0.43 18.93 -16.36
N TYR A 51 1.11 17.82 -16.67
CA TYR A 51 0.92 17.07 -17.91
C TYR A 51 0.28 15.69 -17.70
N VAL A 52 0.48 15.07 -16.54
CA VAL A 52 -0.06 13.75 -16.21
C VAL A 52 -0.76 13.74 -14.85
N PRO A 53 -1.87 12.99 -14.70
CA PRO A 53 -2.59 12.86 -13.44
C PRO A 53 -1.71 12.30 -12.31
N ASN A 54 -0.86 11.33 -12.60
CA ASN A 54 0.15 10.82 -11.67
C ASN A 54 1.34 10.26 -12.45
N VAL A 55 2.54 10.39 -11.91
CA VAL A 55 3.77 9.84 -12.51
C VAL A 55 3.92 8.33 -12.24
N SER A 56 3.29 7.82 -11.18
CA SER A 56 3.30 6.40 -10.87
C SER A 56 2.10 5.70 -11.52
N PRO A 57 2.33 4.64 -12.33
CA PRO A 57 1.23 3.88 -12.93
C PRO A 57 0.38 3.18 -11.87
N PHE A 58 0.95 2.75 -10.74
CA PHE A 58 0.20 2.16 -9.63
C PHE A 58 -0.74 3.17 -8.96
N CYS A 59 -0.29 4.42 -8.77
CA CYS A 59 -1.16 5.49 -8.26
C CYS A 59 -2.30 5.77 -9.25
N LEU A 60 -1.98 5.90 -10.54
CA LEU A 60 -2.96 6.12 -11.59
C LEU A 60 -4.00 5.00 -11.67
N LYS A 61 -3.56 3.75 -11.53
CA LYS A 61 -4.40 2.55 -11.51
C LYS A 61 -5.47 2.59 -10.41
N VAL A 62 -5.06 2.88 -9.17
CA VAL A 62 -5.99 2.97 -8.04
C VAL A 62 -6.95 4.15 -8.21
N GLU A 63 -6.45 5.32 -8.61
CA GLU A 63 -7.30 6.49 -8.83
C GLU A 63 -8.33 6.25 -9.95
N THR A 64 -7.92 5.59 -11.03
CA THR A 64 -8.79 5.26 -12.15
C THR A 64 -9.87 4.27 -11.73
N PHE A 65 -9.51 3.24 -10.95
CA PHE A 65 -10.47 2.29 -10.40
C PHE A 65 -11.54 2.97 -9.54
N LEU A 66 -11.14 3.90 -8.65
CA LEU A 66 -12.07 4.66 -7.81
C LEU A 66 -13.04 5.49 -8.67
N LYS A 67 -12.53 6.20 -9.68
CA LYS A 67 -13.34 6.99 -10.61
C LYS A 67 -14.31 6.14 -11.41
N ALA A 68 -13.83 5.04 -11.99
CA ALA A 68 -14.64 4.16 -12.85
C ALA A 68 -15.84 3.57 -12.09
N ASN A 69 -15.64 3.26 -10.81
CA ASN A 69 -16.67 2.68 -9.96
C ASN A 69 -17.46 3.72 -9.14
N LYS A 70 -17.23 5.02 -9.36
CA LYS A 70 -17.89 6.13 -8.64
C LYS A 70 -17.76 6.01 -7.11
N ILE A 71 -16.64 5.46 -6.64
CA ILE A 71 -16.36 5.33 -5.20
C ILE A 71 -15.96 6.72 -4.68
N PRO A 72 -16.55 7.21 -3.57
CA PRO A 72 -16.18 8.51 -3.00
C PRO A 72 -14.75 8.46 -2.45
N TYR A 73 -13.91 9.41 -2.88
CA TYR A 73 -12.52 9.47 -2.45
C TYR A 73 -11.96 10.89 -2.39
N GLU A 74 -10.97 11.10 -1.52
CA GLU A 74 -10.15 12.30 -1.43
C GLU A 74 -8.69 11.98 -1.79
N VAL A 75 -8.04 12.86 -2.56
CA VAL A 75 -6.63 12.70 -2.91
C VAL A 75 -5.76 13.41 -1.88
N CYS A 76 -4.90 12.65 -1.21
CA CYS A 76 -3.92 13.13 -0.25
C CYS A 76 -2.51 13.04 -0.87
N SER A 77 -2.03 14.13 -1.46
CA SER A 77 -0.72 14.13 -2.11
C SER A 77 0.44 14.12 -1.11
N LEU A 78 1.40 13.23 -1.33
CA LEU A 78 2.60 13.07 -0.50
C LEU A 78 3.88 13.18 -1.34
N VAL A 79 4.86 13.91 -0.82
CA VAL A 79 6.22 13.93 -1.39
C VAL A 79 7.07 12.84 -0.73
N MET A 80 7.15 12.83 0.61
CA MET A 80 8.03 11.93 1.38
C MET A 80 7.30 10.81 2.12
N GLY A 81 5.98 10.89 2.28
CA GLY A 81 5.22 9.83 2.97
C GLY A 81 5.09 8.57 2.12
N ARG A 82 5.15 7.40 2.76
CA ARG A 82 5.10 6.07 2.15
C ARG A 82 4.15 5.15 2.92
N SER A 83 3.71 4.06 2.30
CA SER A 83 2.92 3.02 2.97
C SER A 83 3.72 2.23 4.01
N GLN A 84 3.08 1.25 4.65
CA GLN A 84 3.77 0.24 5.48
C GLN A 84 4.87 -0.54 4.73
N TYR A 85 4.76 -0.64 3.39
CA TYR A 85 5.75 -1.31 2.53
C TYR A 85 6.79 -0.36 1.94
N GLY A 86 6.79 0.92 2.34
CA GLY A 86 7.73 1.90 1.80
C GLY A 86 7.38 2.42 0.39
N LEU A 87 6.21 2.04 -0.16
CA LEU A 87 5.76 2.40 -1.51
C LEU A 87 4.48 3.24 -1.51
N LEU A 88 4.20 3.92 -2.63
CA LEU A 88 2.90 4.52 -2.95
C LEU A 88 2.29 3.75 -4.15
N PRO A 89 0.96 3.69 -4.29
CA PRO A 89 -0.06 4.30 -3.45
C PRO A 89 -0.39 3.48 -2.19
N PHE A 90 -1.07 4.11 -1.24
CA PHE A 90 -1.88 3.42 -0.22
C PHE A 90 -3.19 4.17 -0.01
N VAL A 91 -4.16 3.51 0.62
CA VAL A 91 -5.43 4.14 0.99
C VAL A 91 -5.68 4.00 2.48
N GLU A 92 -6.47 4.93 3.00
CA GLU A 92 -7.08 4.81 4.31
C GLU A 92 -8.59 4.77 4.14
N LEU A 93 -9.24 3.77 4.74
CA LEU A 93 -10.69 3.57 4.68
C LEU A 93 -11.17 3.15 6.06
N ASN A 94 -12.13 3.87 6.63
CA ASN A 94 -12.75 3.55 7.91
C ASN A 94 -11.74 3.28 9.04
N GLY A 95 -10.63 4.04 9.07
CA GLY A 95 -9.57 3.88 10.07
C GLY A 95 -8.63 2.70 9.82
N GLU A 96 -8.67 2.06 8.64
CA GLU A 96 -7.73 1.01 8.24
C GLU A 96 -6.75 1.53 7.17
N HIS A 97 -5.46 1.29 7.37
CA HIS A 97 -4.41 1.53 6.37
C HIS A 97 -4.27 0.31 5.45
N ILE A 98 -4.43 0.51 4.14
CA ILE A 98 -4.34 -0.55 3.13
C ILE A 98 -3.32 -0.14 2.09
N ALA A 99 -2.24 -0.91 1.98
CA ALA A 99 -1.14 -0.69 1.05
C ALA A 99 -1.12 -1.74 -0.06
N ASP A 100 -0.36 -1.47 -1.12
CA ASP A 100 -0.27 -2.24 -2.37
C ASP A 100 -1.50 -2.09 -3.29
N SER A 101 -1.27 -1.69 -4.55
CA SER A 101 -2.36 -1.36 -5.48
C SER A 101 -3.32 -2.51 -5.75
N GLN A 102 -2.86 -3.77 -5.69
CA GLN A 102 -3.68 -4.96 -5.90
C GLN A 102 -4.53 -5.29 -4.70
N ILE A 103 -3.92 -5.23 -3.52
CA ILE A 103 -4.62 -5.45 -2.26
C ILE A 103 -5.69 -4.37 -2.09
N ILE A 104 -5.35 -3.11 -2.40
CA ILE A 104 -6.29 -1.97 -2.36
C ILE A 104 -7.49 -2.26 -3.25
N ILE A 105 -7.29 -2.55 -4.55
CA ILE A 105 -8.40 -2.80 -5.48
C ILE A 105 -9.27 -3.96 -4.98
N ASN A 106 -8.67 -5.09 -4.59
CA ASN A 106 -9.43 -6.24 -4.10
C ASN A 106 -10.25 -5.93 -2.83
N ARG A 107 -9.69 -5.17 -1.88
CA ARG A 107 -10.39 -4.77 -0.66
C ARG A 107 -11.53 -3.82 -0.95
N LEU A 108 -11.29 -2.81 -1.79
CA LEU A 108 -12.31 -1.83 -2.17
C LEU A 108 -13.42 -2.45 -3.01
N SER A 109 -13.09 -3.35 -3.95
CA SER A 109 -14.09 -4.09 -4.72
C SER A 109 -15.06 -4.86 -3.83
N LYS A 110 -14.54 -5.52 -2.78
CA LYS A 110 -15.37 -6.25 -1.81
C LYS A 110 -16.17 -5.31 -0.90
N HIS A 111 -15.56 -4.22 -0.44
CA HIS A 111 -16.21 -3.26 0.46
C HIS A 111 -17.37 -2.51 -0.19
N PHE A 112 -17.20 -2.10 -1.45
CA PHE A 112 -18.18 -1.31 -2.21
C PHE A 112 -19.05 -2.16 -3.16
N ASP A 113 -18.98 -3.48 -3.06
CA ASP A 113 -19.71 -4.43 -3.93
C ASP A 113 -19.58 -4.09 -5.43
N VAL A 114 -18.34 -3.91 -5.87
CA VAL A 114 -18.04 -3.56 -7.26
C VAL A 114 -18.40 -4.73 -8.17
N LYS A 115 -19.25 -4.44 -9.16
CA LYS A 115 -19.75 -5.42 -10.12
C LYS A 115 -18.59 -6.09 -10.86
N ALA A 116 -18.51 -7.41 -10.76
CA ALA A 116 -17.58 -8.23 -11.54
C ALA A 116 -17.92 -8.19 -13.04
N LEU A 117 -16.94 -8.55 -13.86
CA LEU A 117 -17.17 -8.78 -15.28
C LEU A 117 -18.18 -9.91 -15.49
N SER A 118 -19.03 -9.79 -16.50
CA SER A 118 -20.15 -10.74 -16.71
C SER A 118 -19.72 -12.13 -17.19
N SER A 119 -18.50 -12.25 -17.72
CA SER A 119 -17.98 -13.48 -18.32
C SER A 119 -16.70 -13.92 -17.59
N PRO A 120 -16.60 -15.18 -17.14
CA PRO A 120 -15.37 -15.72 -16.55
C PRO A 120 -14.16 -15.61 -17.48
N LYS A 121 -14.39 -15.66 -18.80
CA LYS A 121 -13.34 -15.48 -19.81
C LYS A 121 -12.79 -14.06 -19.79
N ASP A 122 -13.67 -13.06 -19.69
CA ASP A 122 -13.25 -11.65 -19.68
C ASP A 122 -12.51 -11.33 -18.38
N GLU A 123 -12.93 -11.92 -17.26
CA GLU A 123 -12.20 -11.82 -16.00
C GLU A 123 -10.81 -12.44 -16.09
N ALA A 124 -10.67 -13.62 -16.69
CA ALA A 124 -9.38 -14.26 -16.90
C ALA A 124 -8.45 -13.42 -17.80
N ILE A 125 -8.98 -12.83 -18.87
CA ILE A 125 -8.23 -11.94 -19.77
C ILE A 125 -7.80 -10.68 -19.02
N ALA A 126 -8.71 -10.01 -18.30
CA ALA A 126 -8.40 -8.84 -17.50
C ALA A 126 -7.33 -9.13 -16.45
N ARG A 127 -7.43 -10.26 -15.76
CA ARG A 127 -6.44 -10.75 -14.80
C ARG A 127 -5.07 -10.94 -15.44
N ALA A 128 -5.01 -11.55 -16.62
CA ALA A 128 -3.77 -11.79 -17.35
C ALA A 128 -3.11 -10.48 -17.79
N VAL A 129 -3.88 -9.57 -18.41
CA VAL A 129 -3.41 -8.25 -18.81
C VAL A 129 -2.87 -7.48 -17.61
N ASP A 130 -3.61 -7.47 -16.51
CA ASP A 130 -3.21 -6.77 -15.29
C ASP A 130 -1.90 -7.30 -14.69
N ARG A 131 -1.68 -8.63 -14.71
CA ARG A 131 -0.39 -9.23 -14.28
C ARG A 131 0.76 -8.96 -15.24
N MET A 132 0.52 -9.05 -16.54
CA MET A 132 1.57 -8.74 -17.52
C MET A 132 2.01 -7.29 -17.39
N VAL A 133 1.06 -6.37 -17.25
CA VAL A 133 1.35 -4.94 -17.13
C VAL A 133 2.15 -4.64 -15.87
N ASP A 134 1.65 -5.08 -14.71
CA ASP A 134 2.26 -4.77 -13.41
C ASP A 134 3.65 -5.38 -13.24
N THR A 135 3.91 -6.56 -13.81
CA THR A 135 5.15 -7.31 -13.55
C THR A 135 6.19 -7.22 -14.66
N HIS A 136 5.78 -7.05 -15.92
CA HIS A 136 6.69 -7.20 -17.07
C HIS A 136 6.75 -5.97 -17.99
N THR A 137 5.83 -5.01 -17.87
CA THR A 137 5.88 -3.77 -18.68
C THR A 137 6.28 -2.53 -17.88
N PHE A 138 6.21 -2.61 -16.56
CA PHE A 138 6.73 -1.57 -15.69
C PHE A 138 8.27 -1.60 -15.73
N LEU A 139 8.86 -0.51 -16.21
CA LEU A 139 10.32 -0.28 -16.30
C LEU A 139 10.91 0.16 -14.97
#